data_AF-A0AAD6XHA8-F1
#
_entry.id   AF-A0AAD6XHA8-F1
#
_cell.length_a   1.000
_cell.length_b   1.000
_cell.length_c   1.000
_cell.angle_alpha   90.00
_cell.angle_beta   90.00
_cell.angle_gamma   90.00
#
_symmetry.space_group_name_H-M   'P 1'
#
loop_
_entity.id
_entity.type
_entity.pdbx_description
1 polymer ?
#
loop_
_entity_poly.entity_id
_entity_poly.type
_entity_poly.pdbx_seq_one_letter_code
_entity_poly.pdbx_strand_id
1 'polypeptide(L)'
;MSSASAGSAANLTPSQGQNWNWNTTKHTSLPVPPPTHVGYPTAKPLPLHRLQFSPLGLFDLRRRIGIFANDHKMWNMYAQNWRASDIAWFAAGASDDGMHYPGHGQGFFSELVKFRESLPLNEAGYEARKAFGQEIQKLVHDLATMWDRTFGSTTMILHVEGTTVPGTPVRPEYLRCSTYIPPYFVRTNPDAHQPIAQLVQTFIEVVGVPTVNQWAINARLQGWKLNQRGGKITPNHPSPLQIPVSTSAHYIFRGQPARTSSIATPPPATRVPSPPASPVSIDSDDESSDLSQDAALLAAIQRIASLEAELAAREEAYIEQHNESRAYIADLQAQLSIAQNALTSSPPVSRFPFRPPTYSVSQPATPTRPRLPASRGTSPSKTQAALPTTVAFLEEHQLGKFIIAVQATVRHVSPAKWYEELRILGIEEEILSGLLDCMTIDLQ
;
A
#
# COMPACT_ATOMS: atom_id res chain seq x y z
N MET A 1 -8.79 -75.16 32.40
CA MET A 1 -10.11 -75.21 33.09
C MET A 1 -10.32 -73.84 33.72
N SER A 2 -11.14 -73.00 33.08
CA SER A 2 -12.38 -72.38 33.63
C SER A 2 -12.14 -71.59 34.94
N SER A 3 -12.46 -70.31 35.10
CA SER A 3 -13.66 -69.59 34.66
C SER A 3 -13.50 -68.05 34.80
N ALA A 4 -14.40 -67.32 34.15
CA ALA A 4 -14.48 -65.86 34.02
C ALA A 4 -15.10 -65.10 35.22
N SER A 5 -14.80 -63.79 35.35
CA SER A 5 -15.74 -62.65 35.53
C SER A 5 -14.91 -61.34 35.58
N ALA A 6 -15.05 -60.41 34.63
CA ALA A 6 -15.94 -59.24 34.58
C ALA A 6 -15.62 -58.11 35.59
N GLY A 7 -15.22 -56.93 35.09
CA GLY A 7 -14.97 -55.73 35.89
C GLY A 7 -14.47 -54.53 35.08
N SER A 8 -15.41 -53.78 34.52
CA SER A 8 -15.28 -52.58 33.67
C SER A 8 -14.56 -51.40 34.34
N ALA A 9 -13.62 -50.77 33.62
CA ALA A 9 -13.22 -49.37 33.84
C ALA A 9 -12.93 -48.70 32.48
N ALA A 10 -13.81 -47.77 32.11
CA ALA A 10 -13.73 -46.97 30.90
C ALA A 10 -12.61 -45.91 31.05
N ASN A 11 -11.57 -46.01 30.21
CA ASN A 11 -10.67 -44.89 29.93
C ASN A 11 -11.05 -44.29 28.58
N LEU A 12 -11.59 -43.08 28.64
CA LEU A 12 -11.87 -42.22 27.49
C LEU A 12 -10.55 -41.88 26.79
N THR A 13 -10.35 -42.45 25.61
CA THR A 13 -9.35 -42.03 24.63
C THR A 13 -9.63 -40.58 24.21
N PRO A 14 -8.65 -39.67 24.24
CA PRO A 14 -8.73 -38.41 23.51
C PRO A 14 -8.83 -38.72 22.02
N SER A 15 -9.83 -38.15 21.36
CA SER A 15 -10.03 -38.21 19.92
C SER A 15 -8.72 -37.96 19.17
N GLN A 16 -8.36 -38.89 18.28
CA GLN A 16 -7.26 -38.75 17.34
C GLN A 16 -7.40 -37.41 16.59
N GLY A 17 -6.56 -36.44 16.94
CA GLY A 17 -6.30 -35.31 16.07
C GLY A 17 -5.66 -35.85 14.79
N GLN A 18 -6.28 -35.56 13.65
CA GLN A 18 -5.71 -35.84 12.35
C GLN A 18 -4.31 -35.22 12.28
N ASN A 19 -3.28 -36.07 12.32
CA ASN A 19 -1.92 -35.68 12.01
C ASN A 19 -1.86 -35.40 10.51
N TRP A 20 -1.90 -34.12 10.14
CA TRP A 20 -1.70 -33.65 8.78
C TRP A 20 -0.26 -33.95 8.36
N ASN A 21 -0.08 -34.95 7.50
CA ASN A 21 1.21 -35.34 6.96
C ASN A 21 1.55 -34.43 5.76
N TRP A 22 2.43 -33.45 5.98
CA TRP A 22 2.81 -32.39 5.02
C TRP A 22 3.80 -32.82 3.92
N ASN A 23 4.05 -34.13 3.76
CA ASN A 23 5.18 -34.62 2.98
C ASN A 23 4.87 -35.06 1.54
N THR A 24 3.85 -34.51 0.88
CA THR A 24 3.59 -34.84 -0.53
C THR A 24 3.31 -33.62 -1.41
N THR A 25 4.30 -33.34 -2.27
CA THR A 25 4.25 -32.86 -3.67
C THR A 25 4.99 -31.54 -3.92
N LYS A 26 6.09 -31.65 -4.67
CA LYS A 26 7.14 -30.63 -4.92
C LYS A 26 6.73 -29.37 -5.72
N HIS A 27 5.45 -29.03 -5.84
CA HIS A 27 5.01 -27.79 -6.51
C HIS A 27 3.76 -27.13 -5.91
N THR A 28 3.40 -27.45 -4.67
CA THR A 28 2.27 -26.78 -4.02
C THR A 28 2.71 -25.48 -3.39
N SER A 29 2.31 -24.38 -4.03
CA SER A 29 2.07 -23.05 -3.45
C SER A 29 1.87 -23.13 -1.94
N LEU A 30 2.75 -22.50 -1.15
CA LEU A 30 2.65 -22.47 0.30
C LEU A 30 1.21 -22.08 0.69
N PRO A 31 0.41 -22.95 1.34
CA PRO A 31 -0.66 -22.44 2.18
C PRO A 31 0.07 -21.60 3.24
N VAL A 32 -0.33 -20.35 3.46
CA VAL A 32 0.16 -19.61 4.64
C VAL A 32 -0.23 -20.50 5.82
N PRO A 33 0.71 -21.21 6.49
CA PRO A 33 0.31 -22.05 7.60
C PRO A 33 -0.30 -21.11 8.64
N PRO A 34 -1.40 -21.49 9.31
CA PRO A 34 -1.89 -20.71 10.44
C PRO A 34 -0.70 -20.50 11.38
N PRO A 35 -0.40 -19.27 11.82
CA PRO A 35 0.80 -19.00 12.59
C PRO A 35 0.87 -19.95 13.78
N THR A 36 1.88 -20.82 13.79
CA THR A 36 2.04 -21.88 14.79
C THR A 36 2.67 -21.37 16.09
N HIS A 37 2.80 -20.05 16.26
CA HIS A 37 3.28 -19.49 17.52
C HIS A 37 2.22 -19.64 18.61
N VAL A 38 2.61 -20.45 19.61
CA VAL A 38 1.93 -20.79 20.85
C VAL A 38 1.11 -19.61 21.40
N GLY A 39 -0.22 -19.69 21.31
CA GLY A 39 -1.12 -18.74 21.98
C GLY A 39 -2.34 -18.24 21.21
N TYR A 40 -2.51 -18.53 19.92
CA TYR A 40 -3.66 -18.03 19.16
C TYR A 40 -4.74 -19.10 18.89
N PRO A 41 -5.74 -19.22 19.78
CA PRO A 41 -7.04 -19.77 19.42
C PRO A 41 -8.12 -18.69 19.64
N THR A 42 -8.08 -17.57 18.94
CA THR A 42 -9.32 -16.79 18.81
C THR A 42 -10.13 -17.40 17.68
N ALA A 43 -11.17 -18.14 18.06
CA ALA A 43 -12.19 -18.67 17.13
C ALA A 43 -12.79 -17.58 16.21
N LYS A 44 -12.60 -16.30 16.55
CA LYS A 44 -13.06 -15.14 15.78
C LYS A 44 -11.87 -14.46 15.05
N PRO A 45 -12.00 -14.14 13.75
CA PRO A 45 -11.00 -13.36 13.00
C PRO A 45 -10.86 -11.93 13.56
N LEU A 46 -9.67 -11.33 13.46
CA LEU A 46 -9.41 -9.93 13.86
C LEU A 46 -10.42 -8.97 13.21
N PRO A 47 -10.91 -7.91 13.91
CA PRO A 47 -11.77 -6.88 13.31
C PRO A 47 -11.19 -6.31 12.00
N LEU A 48 -12.03 -5.98 11.01
CA LEU A 48 -11.58 -5.48 9.68
C LEU A 48 -10.60 -4.30 9.78
N HIS A 49 -10.90 -3.32 10.64
CA HIS A 49 -10.04 -2.15 10.87
C HIS A 49 -8.70 -2.46 11.55
N ARG A 50 -8.48 -3.69 12.02
CA ARG A 50 -7.23 -4.15 12.62
C ARG A 50 -6.41 -5.04 11.69
N LEU A 51 -6.94 -5.36 10.50
CA LEU A 51 -6.16 -6.09 9.51
C LEU A 51 -5.03 -5.19 9.02
N GLN A 52 -3.84 -5.75 8.90
CA GLN A 52 -2.64 -5.06 8.45
C GLN A 52 -2.00 -5.84 7.30
N PHE A 53 -1.24 -5.16 6.44
CA PHE A 53 -0.50 -5.78 5.34
C PHE A 53 0.59 -6.73 5.86
N SER A 54 0.20 -7.97 6.12
CA SER A 54 1.01 -9.03 6.70
C SER A 54 0.39 -10.38 6.35
N PRO A 55 1.15 -11.49 6.38
CA PRO A 55 0.59 -12.83 6.11
C PRO A 55 -0.60 -13.18 7.02
N LEU A 56 -0.58 -12.70 8.27
CA LEU A 56 -1.67 -12.87 9.22
C LEU A 56 -2.91 -12.05 8.83
N GLY A 57 -2.74 -10.80 8.40
CA GLY A 57 -3.85 -9.97 7.92
C GLY A 57 -4.55 -10.58 6.69
N LEU A 58 -3.79 -11.15 5.75
CA LEU A 58 -4.32 -11.88 4.59
C LEU A 58 -5.10 -13.13 5.03
N PHE A 59 -4.56 -13.88 6.01
CA PHE A 59 -5.22 -15.07 6.55
C PHE A 59 -6.59 -14.74 7.17
N ASP A 60 -6.68 -13.70 8.00
CA ASP A 60 -7.95 -13.30 8.62
C ASP A 60 -8.91 -12.60 7.65
N LEU A 61 -8.40 -11.90 6.62
CA LEU A 61 -9.23 -11.39 5.52
C LEU A 61 -9.96 -12.53 4.81
N ARG A 62 -9.25 -13.60 4.46
CA ARG A 62 -9.81 -14.81 3.82
C ARG A 62 -10.89 -15.50 4.65
N ARG A 63 -10.72 -15.51 5.98
CA ARG A 63 -11.75 -16.04 6.90
C ARG A 63 -13.04 -15.21 6.88
N ARG A 64 -12.97 -13.92 6.55
CA ARG A 64 -14.10 -12.98 6.52
C ARG A 64 -14.81 -12.93 5.17
N ILE A 65 -14.08 -12.91 4.06
CA ILE A 65 -14.65 -12.85 2.70
C ILE A 65 -15.30 -14.19 2.24
N GLY A 66 -15.56 -15.12 3.15
CA GLY A 66 -16.48 -16.22 2.91
C GLY A 66 -15.89 -17.46 2.23
N ILE A 67 -14.56 -17.64 2.20
CA ILE A 67 -13.91 -18.82 1.61
C ILE A 67 -14.19 -20.13 2.40
N PHE A 68 -14.83 -20.03 3.58
CA PHE A 68 -15.12 -21.17 4.46
C PHE A 68 -16.61 -21.52 4.60
N ALA A 69 -17.48 -21.04 3.70
CA ALA A 69 -18.87 -21.49 3.65
C ALA A 69 -19.08 -22.45 2.45
N ASN A 70 -18.79 -23.73 2.66
CA ASN A 70 -19.23 -24.91 1.87
C ASN A 70 -18.56 -25.27 0.53
N ASP A 71 -17.76 -24.41 -0.13
CA ASP A 71 -17.08 -24.80 -1.40
C ASP A 71 -15.56 -24.63 -1.37
N HIS A 72 -14.88 -25.56 -0.70
CA HIS A 72 -13.41 -25.64 -0.69
C HIS A 72 -12.78 -25.83 -2.10
N LYS A 73 -13.56 -26.27 -3.10
CA LYS A 73 -13.03 -26.51 -4.45
C LYS A 73 -12.80 -25.19 -5.19
N MET A 74 -13.69 -24.20 -5.00
CA MET A 74 -13.56 -22.89 -5.63
C MET A 74 -12.29 -22.15 -5.17
N TRP A 75 -11.96 -22.23 -3.88
CA TRP A 75 -10.71 -21.67 -3.37
C TRP A 75 -9.49 -22.29 -4.04
N ASN A 76 -9.40 -23.63 -4.04
CA ASN A 76 -8.24 -24.32 -4.59
C ASN A 76 -8.07 -24.02 -6.10
N MET A 77 -9.19 -23.87 -6.82
CA MET A 77 -9.19 -23.53 -8.24
C MET A 77 -8.67 -22.11 -8.52
N TYR A 78 -9.00 -21.13 -7.68
CA TYR A 78 -8.64 -19.72 -7.89
C TYR A 78 -7.66 -19.16 -6.85
N ALA A 79 -6.92 -20.01 -6.16
CA ALA A 79 -6.08 -19.62 -5.03
C ALA A 79 -5.08 -18.49 -5.37
N GLN A 80 -4.56 -18.47 -6.60
CA GLN A 80 -3.66 -17.39 -7.06
C GLN A 80 -4.39 -16.05 -7.21
N ASN A 81 -5.59 -16.04 -7.80
CA ASN A 81 -6.39 -14.84 -7.99
C ASN A 81 -6.80 -14.25 -6.63
N TRP A 82 -7.16 -15.10 -5.68
CA TRP A 82 -7.48 -14.64 -4.34
C TRP A 82 -6.26 -14.03 -3.63
N ARG A 83 -5.08 -14.66 -3.72
CA ARG A 83 -3.85 -14.06 -3.15
C ARG A 83 -3.54 -12.69 -3.75
N ALA A 84 -3.64 -12.59 -5.08
CA ALA A 84 -3.48 -11.33 -5.79
C ALA A 84 -4.48 -10.27 -5.30
N SER A 85 -5.76 -10.65 -5.16
CA SER A 85 -6.82 -9.78 -4.63
C SER A 85 -6.53 -9.33 -3.19
N ASP A 86 -6.04 -10.23 -2.34
CA ASP A 86 -5.73 -9.87 -0.95
C ASP A 86 -4.56 -8.88 -0.88
N ILE A 87 -3.52 -9.06 -1.70
CA ILE A 87 -2.40 -8.11 -1.79
C ILE A 87 -2.91 -6.76 -2.31
N ALA A 88 -3.71 -6.77 -3.39
CA ALA A 88 -4.30 -5.56 -3.96
C ALA A 88 -5.18 -4.81 -2.94
N TRP A 89 -5.96 -5.53 -2.14
CA TRP A 89 -6.80 -4.97 -1.08
C TRP A 89 -5.99 -4.13 -0.09
N PHE A 90 -4.84 -4.63 0.35
CA PHE A 90 -3.99 -3.90 1.29
C PHE A 90 -3.10 -2.85 0.64
N ALA A 91 -2.80 -2.98 -0.65
CA ALA A 91 -2.02 -2.00 -1.40
C ALA A 91 -2.86 -0.80 -1.87
N ALA A 92 -4.18 -0.94 -1.92
CA ALA A 92 -5.09 0.11 -2.34
C ALA A 92 -4.92 1.38 -1.49
N GLY A 93 -4.68 2.52 -2.16
CA GLY A 93 -4.45 3.81 -1.52
C GLY A 93 -3.02 4.06 -1.04
N ALA A 94 -2.11 3.08 -1.10
CA ALA A 94 -0.73 3.26 -0.64
C ALA A 94 0.07 4.29 -1.47
N SER A 95 -0.40 4.65 -2.67
CA SER A 95 0.17 5.74 -3.46
C SER A 95 -0.28 7.13 -3.02
N ASP A 96 -1.38 7.24 -2.27
CA ASP A 96 -2.05 8.52 -1.95
C ASP A 96 -2.22 8.73 -0.44
N ASP A 97 -1.66 7.83 0.39
CA ASP A 97 -1.80 7.87 1.86
C ASP A 97 -0.91 8.94 2.52
N GLY A 98 -0.05 9.62 1.75
CA GLY A 98 0.90 10.62 2.24
C GLY A 98 2.06 10.05 3.06
N MET A 99 2.15 8.72 3.20
CA MET A 99 3.14 8.02 4.02
C MET A 99 4.32 7.52 3.18
N HIS A 100 4.86 8.38 2.31
CA HIS A 100 5.98 8.05 1.42
C HIS A 100 7.37 8.21 2.04
N TYR A 101 7.41 8.61 3.32
CA TYR A 101 8.63 8.73 4.08
C TYR A 101 8.57 7.81 5.30
N PRO A 102 9.66 7.08 5.63
CA PRO A 102 9.76 6.46 6.93
C PRO A 102 9.62 7.55 8.00
N GLY A 103 8.66 7.41 8.94
CA GLY A 103 8.28 8.48 9.86
C GLY A 103 9.45 9.09 10.62
N HIS A 104 9.48 10.44 10.73
CA HIS A 104 10.44 11.31 11.43
C HIS A 104 11.83 10.71 11.79
N GLY A 105 12.53 10.09 10.84
CA GLY A 105 13.88 9.59 11.08
C GLY A 105 14.37 8.53 10.10
N GLN A 106 15.68 8.27 10.13
CA GLN A 106 16.30 7.13 9.48
C GLN A 106 15.60 5.84 9.95
N GLY A 107 14.93 5.13 9.06
CA GLY A 107 14.13 3.98 9.44
C GLY A 107 13.48 3.27 8.27
N PHE A 108 12.71 2.23 8.59
CA PHE A 108 11.88 1.52 7.62
C PHE A 108 10.42 1.96 7.73
N PHE A 109 9.69 1.79 6.64
CA PHE A 109 8.23 1.87 6.66
C PHE A 109 7.64 0.90 7.69
N SER A 110 6.54 1.31 8.32
CA SER A 110 5.91 0.55 9.41
C SER A 110 5.49 -0.85 8.95
N GLU A 111 5.10 -0.95 7.69
CA GLU A 111 4.67 -2.14 6.98
C GLU A 111 5.81 -3.16 6.90
N LEU A 112 7.02 -2.73 6.56
CA LEU A 112 8.18 -3.62 6.50
C LEU A 112 8.55 -4.15 7.88
N VAL A 113 8.47 -3.30 8.91
CA VAL A 113 8.74 -3.70 10.31
C VAL A 113 7.71 -4.73 10.77
N LYS A 114 6.41 -4.42 10.67
CA LYS A 114 5.31 -5.34 11.01
C LYS A 114 5.39 -6.64 10.21
N PHE A 115 5.67 -6.56 8.92
CA PHE A 115 5.83 -7.71 8.04
C PHE A 115 6.95 -8.63 8.54
N ARG A 116 8.11 -8.05 8.88
CA ARG A 116 9.24 -8.81 9.42
C ARG A 116 8.94 -9.43 10.79
N GLU A 117 8.33 -8.67 11.70
CA GLU A 117 7.99 -9.10 13.07
C GLU A 117 6.91 -10.19 13.10
N SER A 118 6.01 -10.18 12.12
CA SER A 118 4.95 -11.18 11.98
C SER A 118 5.45 -12.58 11.56
N LEU A 119 6.72 -12.69 11.17
CA LEU A 119 7.31 -13.92 10.66
C LEU A 119 8.52 -14.35 11.50
N PRO A 120 8.78 -15.67 11.61
CA PRO A 120 9.98 -16.16 12.26
C PRO A 120 11.28 -15.53 11.72
N LEU A 121 12.29 -15.41 12.57
CA LEU A 121 13.62 -14.89 12.18
C LEU A 121 14.55 -15.97 11.59
N ASN A 122 14.06 -17.20 11.47
CA ASN A 122 14.79 -18.33 10.90
C ASN A 122 14.64 -18.40 9.37
N GLU A 123 15.17 -19.47 8.78
CA GLU A 123 15.11 -19.75 7.33
C GLU A 123 13.66 -19.83 6.81
N ALA A 124 12.74 -20.43 7.56
CA ALA A 124 11.33 -20.52 7.16
C ALA A 124 10.69 -19.13 7.01
N GLY A 125 10.98 -18.21 7.92
CA GLY A 125 10.51 -16.83 7.79
C GLY A 125 11.21 -16.07 6.67
N TYR A 126 12.48 -16.38 6.36
CA TYR A 126 13.15 -15.82 5.19
C TYR A 126 12.47 -16.26 3.88
N GLU A 127 12.22 -17.55 3.70
CA GLU A 127 11.54 -18.07 2.51
C GLU A 127 10.10 -17.54 2.42
N ALA A 128 9.38 -17.39 3.53
CA ALA A 128 8.06 -16.77 3.54
C ALA A 128 8.09 -15.31 3.07
N ARG A 129 9.06 -14.51 3.55
CA ARG A 129 9.22 -13.10 3.12
C ARG A 129 9.56 -13.01 1.63
N LYS A 130 10.47 -13.86 1.16
CA LYS A 130 10.88 -13.94 -0.25
C LYS A 130 9.72 -14.35 -1.15
N ALA A 131 8.97 -15.39 -0.79
CA ALA A 131 7.80 -15.83 -1.54
C ALA A 131 6.73 -14.73 -1.62
N PHE A 132 6.48 -14.03 -0.52
CA PHE A 132 5.54 -12.90 -0.51
C PHE A 132 5.99 -11.74 -1.41
N GLY A 133 7.28 -11.38 -1.35
CA GLY A 133 7.85 -10.38 -2.26
C GLY A 133 7.68 -10.76 -3.74
N GLN A 134 7.85 -12.04 -4.07
CA GLN A 134 7.60 -12.55 -5.42
C GLN A 134 6.12 -12.48 -5.83
N GLU A 135 5.18 -12.71 -4.89
CA GLU A 135 3.74 -12.57 -5.16
C GLU A 135 3.35 -11.10 -5.42
N ILE A 136 3.88 -10.14 -4.64
CA ILE A 136 3.69 -8.70 -4.90
C ILE A 136 4.25 -8.34 -6.28
N GLN A 137 5.49 -8.75 -6.56
CA GLN A 137 6.14 -8.46 -7.83
C GLN A 137 5.32 -9.01 -9.01
N LYS A 138 4.83 -10.24 -8.89
CA LYS A 138 3.97 -10.86 -9.91
C LYS A 138 2.69 -10.05 -10.13
N LEU A 139 1.99 -9.66 -9.06
CA LEU A 139 0.79 -8.84 -9.16
C LEU A 139 1.07 -7.51 -9.89
N VAL A 140 2.16 -6.83 -9.54
CA VAL A 140 2.56 -5.56 -10.18
C VAL A 140 2.81 -5.76 -11.69
N HIS A 141 3.48 -6.84 -12.08
CA HIS A 141 3.69 -7.17 -13.48
C HIS A 141 2.39 -7.53 -14.21
N ASP A 142 1.47 -8.26 -13.56
CA ASP A 142 0.16 -8.61 -14.13
C ASP A 142 -0.67 -7.35 -14.37
N LEU A 143 -0.66 -6.39 -13.44
CA LEU A 143 -1.33 -5.09 -13.58
C LEU A 143 -0.72 -4.24 -14.71
N ALA A 144 0.61 -4.17 -14.79
CA ALA A 144 1.29 -3.47 -15.89
C ALA A 144 0.99 -4.12 -17.25
N THR A 145 0.94 -5.45 -17.31
CA THR A 145 0.55 -6.19 -18.52
C THR A 145 -0.89 -5.86 -18.93
N MET A 146 -1.81 -5.80 -17.97
CA MET A 146 -3.20 -5.41 -18.23
C MET A 146 -3.30 -3.97 -18.71
N TRP A 147 -2.53 -3.06 -18.14
CA TRP A 147 -2.46 -1.66 -18.58
C TRP A 147 -2.00 -1.56 -20.04
N ASP A 148 -0.90 -2.21 -20.38
CA ASP A 148 -0.35 -2.23 -21.75
C ASP A 148 -1.33 -2.83 -22.76
N ARG A 149 -2.05 -3.89 -22.38
CA ARG A 149 -3.07 -4.51 -23.24
C ARG A 149 -4.30 -3.63 -23.43
N THR A 150 -4.70 -2.91 -22.41
CA THR A 150 -5.94 -2.11 -22.42
C THR A 150 -5.74 -0.81 -23.21
N PHE A 151 -4.58 -0.18 -23.07
CA PHE A 151 -4.32 1.14 -23.65
C PHE A 151 -3.35 1.12 -24.84
N GLY A 152 -2.81 -0.05 -25.20
CA GLY A 152 -1.78 -0.15 -26.24
C GLY A 152 -0.46 0.53 -25.88
N SER A 153 -0.19 0.72 -24.59
CA SER A 153 1.03 1.35 -24.08
C SER A 153 2.20 0.35 -23.98
N THR A 154 3.38 0.85 -23.65
CA THR A 154 4.53 0.04 -23.23
C THR A 154 4.99 0.52 -21.87
N THR A 155 4.88 -0.34 -20.86
CA THR A 155 5.30 -0.05 -19.49
C THR A 155 6.63 -0.74 -19.19
N MET A 156 7.54 -0.07 -18.49
CA MET A 156 8.74 -0.70 -17.93
C MET A 156 8.77 -0.48 -16.42
N ILE A 157 9.00 -1.54 -15.65
CA ILE A 157 9.16 -1.46 -14.19
C ILE A 157 10.56 -1.95 -13.82
N LEU A 158 11.27 -1.15 -13.03
CA LEU A 158 12.61 -1.47 -12.53
C LEU A 158 12.54 -1.60 -11.01
N HIS A 159 13.00 -2.75 -10.48
CA HIS A 159 13.04 -3.00 -9.06
C HIS A 159 14.40 -3.55 -8.63
N VAL A 160 15.00 -2.97 -7.60
CA VAL A 160 16.20 -3.50 -6.94
C VAL A 160 15.83 -3.82 -5.49
N GLU A 161 16.13 -5.05 -5.07
CA GLU A 161 15.96 -5.45 -3.68
C GLU A 161 16.94 -4.67 -2.79
N GLY A 162 16.46 -4.07 -1.71
CA GLY A 162 17.33 -3.37 -0.75
C GLY A 162 18.23 -4.31 0.07
N THR A 163 17.98 -5.62 0.03
CA THR A 163 18.77 -6.62 0.74
C THR A 163 19.79 -7.27 -0.18
N THR A 164 21.03 -7.41 0.30
CA THR A 164 22.04 -8.28 -0.30
C THR A 164 22.40 -9.42 0.64
N VAL A 165 23.06 -10.45 0.09
CA VAL A 165 23.61 -11.53 0.91
C VAL A 165 24.63 -10.94 1.90
N PRO A 166 24.57 -11.26 3.20
CA PRO A 166 25.46 -10.64 4.16
C PRO A 166 26.95 -10.80 3.84
N GLY A 167 27.70 -9.71 4.04
CA GLY A 167 29.13 -9.63 3.70
C GLY A 167 29.41 -9.31 2.23
N THR A 168 28.39 -9.26 1.38
CA THR A 168 28.56 -8.86 -0.02
C THR A 168 28.86 -7.35 -0.11
N PRO A 169 29.87 -6.93 -0.88
CA PRO A 169 30.13 -5.51 -1.12
C PRO A 169 28.93 -4.81 -1.75
N VAL A 170 28.63 -3.59 -1.30
CA VAL A 170 27.58 -2.75 -1.89
C VAL A 170 28.14 -2.07 -3.15
N ARG A 171 28.19 -2.82 -4.25
CA ARG A 171 28.65 -2.33 -5.55
C ARG A 171 27.76 -2.87 -6.67
N PRO A 172 27.65 -2.18 -7.81
CA PRO A 172 26.76 -2.56 -8.91
C PRO A 172 26.91 -4.02 -9.35
N GLU A 173 28.14 -4.55 -9.43
CA GLU A 173 28.44 -5.91 -9.90
C GLU A 173 27.91 -7.05 -9.00
N TYR A 174 27.43 -6.71 -7.80
CA TYR A 174 26.79 -7.65 -6.86
C TYR A 174 25.28 -7.49 -6.78
N LEU A 175 24.72 -6.51 -7.49
CA LEU A 175 23.30 -6.23 -7.48
C LEU A 175 22.60 -6.85 -8.70
N ARG A 176 21.29 -7.04 -8.54
CA ARG A 176 20.39 -7.45 -9.60
C ARG A 176 19.21 -6.50 -9.64
N CYS A 177 18.74 -6.19 -10.84
CA CYS A 177 17.49 -5.49 -11.07
C CYS A 177 16.50 -6.47 -11.68
N SER A 178 15.36 -6.63 -11.01
CA SER A 178 14.20 -7.32 -11.54
C SER A 178 13.41 -6.34 -12.39
N THR A 179 13.23 -6.67 -13.66
CA THR A 179 12.69 -5.75 -14.67
C THR A 179 11.50 -6.38 -15.37
N TYR A 180 10.37 -5.67 -15.44
CA TYR A 180 9.27 -6.00 -16.34
C TYR A 180 9.36 -5.17 -17.61
N ILE A 181 9.30 -5.85 -18.77
CA ILE A 181 9.14 -5.22 -20.09
C ILE A 181 8.26 -6.14 -20.96
N PRO A 182 7.27 -5.62 -21.71
CA PRO A 182 6.46 -6.40 -22.63
C PRO A 182 7.31 -7.18 -23.65
N PRO A 183 7.19 -8.52 -23.72
CA PRO A 183 7.96 -9.32 -24.68
C PRO A 183 7.68 -8.98 -26.14
N TYR A 184 6.50 -8.43 -26.44
CA TYR A 184 6.18 -7.93 -27.78
C TYR A 184 7.10 -6.76 -28.16
N PHE A 185 7.23 -5.76 -27.29
CA PHE A 185 8.06 -4.57 -27.53
C PHE A 185 9.54 -4.92 -27.75
N VAL A 186 10.09 -5.79 -26.89
CA VAL A 186 11.50 -6.24 -27.02
C VAL A 186 11.73 -6.94 -28.36
N ARG A 187 10.79 -7.77 -28.82
CA ARG A 187 10.94 -8.50 -30.09
C ARG A 187 10.81 -7.60 -31.32
N THR A 188 9.92 -6.61 -31.28
CA THR A 188 9.68 -5.72 -32.42
C THR A 188 10.69 -4.58 -32.51
N ASN A 189 11.41 -4.27 -31.43
CA ASN A 189 12.38 -3.16 -31.37
C ASN A 189 13.76 -3.65 -30.92
N PRO A 190 14.50 -4.40 -31.77
CA PRO A 190 15.84 -4.89 -31.42
C PRO A 190 16.83 -3.74 -31.11
N ASP A 191 16.68 -2.60 -31.79
CA ASP A 191 17.55 -1.43 -31.58
C ASP A 191 17.38 -0.81 -30.17
N ALA A 192 16.25 -1.08 -29.49
CA ALA A 192 16.01 -0.63 -28.13
C ALA A 192 16.73 -1.48 -27.06
N HIS A 193 17.31 -2.63 -27.43
CA HIS A 193 17.90 -3.56 -26.45
C HIS A 193 19.06 -2.94 -25.68
N GLN A 194 20.00 -2.31 -26.40
CA GLN A 194 21.15 -1.68 -25.78
C GLN A 194 20.75 -0.46 -24.92
N PRO A 195 19.91 0.49 -25.39
CA PRO A 195 19.39 1.57 -24.56
C PRO A 195 18.70 1.09 -23.28
N ILE A 196 17.85 0.05 -23.37
CA ILE A 196 17.20 -0.55 -22.19
C ILE A 196 18.24 -1.09 -21.22
N ALA A 197 19.21 -1.88 -21.70
CA ALA A 197 20.22 -2.47 -20.82
C ALA A 197 21.12 -1.40 -20.16
N GLN A 198 21.42 -0.30 -20.87
CA GLN A 198 22.11 0.86 -20.32
C GLN A 198 21.27 1.56 -19.24
N LEU A 199 19.98 1.79 -19.50
CA LEU A 199 19.05 2.40 -18.54
C LEU A 199 18.96 1.57 -17.25
N VAL A 200 18.85 0.24 -17.36
CA VAL A 200 18.83 -0.64 -16.20
C VAL A 200 20.15 -0.61 -15.43
N GLN A 201 21.29 -0.58 -16.13
CA GLN A 201 22.60 -0.44 -15.47
C GLN A 201 22.71 0.88 -14.72
N THR A 202 22.32 1.99 -15.34
CA THR A 202 22.29 3.32 -14.69
C THR A 202 21.36 3.31 -13.48
N PHE A 203 20.20 2.67 -13.56
CA PHE A 203 19.30 2.52 -12.42
C PHE A 203 19.93 1.73 -11.26
N ILE A 204 20.66 0.65 -11.55
CA ILE A 204 21.38 -0.13 -10.52
C ILE A 204 22.45 0.74 -9.84
N GLU A 205 23.22 1.50 -10.62
CA GLU A 205 24.30 2.36 -10.10
C GLU A 205 23.76 3.52 -9.27
N VAL A 206 22.78 4.26 -9.81
CA VAL A 206 22.28 5.51 -9.23
C VAL A 206 21.26 5.27 -8.13
N VAL A 207 20.38 4.27 -8.27
CA VAL A 207 19.29 4.01 -7.31
C VAL A 207 19.56 2.74 -6.50
N GLY A 208 19.98 1.66 -7.15
CA GLY A 208 20.20 0.36 -6.50
C GLY A 208 21.25 0.39 -5.40
N VAL A 209 22.45 0.92 -5.69
CA VAL A 209 23.55 1.01 -4.72
C VAL A 209 23.18 1.83 -3.49
N PRO A 210 22.64 3.07 -3.60
CA PRO A 210 22.17 3.82 -2.45
C PRO A 210 21.05 3.10 -1.67
N THR A 211 20.11 2.44 -2.36
CA THR A 211 19.02 1.69 -1.72
C THR A 211 19.55 0.59 -0.80
N VAL A 212 20.50 -0.21 -1.28
CA VAL A 212 21.12 -1.29 -0.48
C VAL A 212 21.94 -0.72 0.67
N ASN A 213 22.69 0.36 0.44
CA ASN A 213 23.46 1.03 1.48
C ASN A 213 22.54 1.56 2.60
N GLN A 214 21.47 2.27 2.23
CA GLN A 214 20.50 2.82 3.17
C GLN A 214 19.77 1.71 3.94
N TRP A 215 19.41 0.62 3.25
CA TRP A 215 18.80 -0.54 3.89
C TRP A 215 19.73 -1.12 4.97
N ALA A 216 21.02 -1.29 4.67
CA ALA A 216 22.00 -1.81 5.62
C ALA A 216 22.19 -0.89 6.84
N ILE A 217 22.20 0.42 6.64
CA ILE A 217 22.24 1.42 7.72
C ILE A 217 21.00 1.29 8.60
N ASN A 218 19.80 1.32 8.00
CA ASN A 218 18.53 1.23 8.71
C ASN A 218 18.41 -0.10 9.48
N ALA A 219 18.83 -1.21 8.89
CA ALA A 219 18.85 -2.51 9.56
C ALA A 219 19.74 -2.52 10.82
N ARG A 220 20.91 -1.87 10.76
CA ARG A 220 21.79 -1.73 11.93
C ARG A 220 21.18 -0.86 13.02
N LEU A 221 20.55 0.26 12.64
CA LEU A 221 19.86 1.15 13.57
C LEU A 221 18.70 0.44 14.29
N GLN A 222 18.02 -0.47 13.60
CA GLN A 222 16.96 -1.33 14.16
C GLN A 222 17.50 -2.54 14.95
N GLY A 223 18.82 -2.66 15.12
CA GLY A 223 19.45 -3.78 15.81
C GLY A 223 19.31 -5.13 15.10
N TRP A 224 18.97 -5.14 13.81
CA TRP A 224 18.83 -6.38 13.05
C TRP A 224 20.20 -7.00 12.79
N LYS A 225 20.38 -8.25 13.23
CA LYS A 225 21.61 -9.00 13.00
C LYS A 225 21.69 -9.44 11.54
N LEU A 226 22.64 -8.88 10.79
CA LEU A 226 22.96 -9.25 9.42
C LEU A 226 24.10 -10.29 9.37
N ASN A 227 24.09 -11.26 10.28
CA ASN A 227 25.19 -12.21 10.47
C ASN A 227 24.93 -13.59 9.85
N GLN A 228 23.88 -13.73 9.03
CA GLN A 228 23.59 -14.97 8.33
C GLN A 228 24.75 -15.25 7.37
N ARG A 229 25.41 -16.41 7.49
CA ARG A 229 26.49 -16.80 6.58
C ARG A 229 25.92 -16.99 5.19
N GLY A 230 26.09 -15.96 4.36
CA GLY A 230 25.84 -16.04 2.94
C GLY A 230 26.80 -16.99 2.25
N GLY A 231 26.33 -17.65 1.19
CA GLY A 231 27.26 -18.21 0.20
C GLY A 231 28.11 -17.10 -0.40
N LYS A 232 29.35 -17.41 -0.77
CA LYS A 232 30.25 -16.47 -1.46
C LYS A 232 29.60 -16.09 -2.80
N ILE A 233 29.13 -14.84 -2.92
CA ILE A 233 28.66 -14.31 -4.19
C ILE A 233 29.88 -14.00 -5.06
N THR A 234 29.86 -14.49 -6.29
CA THR A 234 30.86 -14.12 -7.31
C THR A 234 30.38 -12.84 -8.01
N PRO A 235 31.22 -11.78 -8.07
CA PRO A 235 30.86 -10.57 -8.83
C PRO A 235 30.63 -10.90 -10.30
N ASN A 236 29.74 -10.17 -10.97
CA ASN A 236 29.64 -10.29 -12.41
C ASN A 236 30.90 -9.70 -13.08
N HIS A 237 31.39 -10.41 -14.09
CA HIS A 237 32.47 -9.92 -14.94
C HIS A 237 31.93 -8.97 -16.00
N PRO A 238 32.73 -7.96 -16.42
CA PRO A 238 32.34 -7.06 -17.50
C PRO A 238 31.90 -7.84 -18.73
N SER A 239 30.62 -7.72 -19.08
CA SER A 239 30.05 -8.27 -20.31
C SER A 239 29.34 -7.17 -21.11
N PRO A 240 29.16 -7.34 -22.43
CA PRO A 240 28.25 -6.50 -23.18
C PRO A 240 26.89 -6.44 -22.49
N LEU A 241 26.33 -5.23 -22.37
CA LEU A 241 25.00 -5.03 -21.81
C LEU A 241 23.98 -5.55 -22.83
N GLN A 242 23.32 -6.66 -22.49
CA GLN A 242 22.31 -7.30 -23.32
C GLN A 242 21.07 -7.57 -22.49
N ILE A 243 19.89 -7.50 -23.11
CA ILE A 243 18.66 -7.97 -22.48
C ILE A 243 18.78 -9.49 -22.31
N PRO A 244 18.64 -10.03 -21.09
CA PRO A 244 18.72 -11.47 -20.88
C PRO A 244 17.58 -12.17 -21.62
N VAL A 245 17.85 -13.36 -22.16
CA VAL A 245 16.79 -14.15 -22.81
C VAL A 245 15.80 -14.61 -21.76
N SER A 246 14.52 -14.28 -21.95
CA SER A 246 13.41 -14.69 -21.07
C SER A 246 12.23 -15.16 -21.91
N THR A 247 11.55 -16.20 -21.44
CA THR A 247 10.26 -16.66 -22.00
C THR A 247 9.07 -15.91 -21.38
N SER A 248 9.33 -14.99 -20.45
CA SER A 248 8.31 -14.21 -19.74
C SER A 248 8.55 -12.72 -19.92
N ALA A 249 7.64 -11.89 -19.40
CA ALA A 249 7.83 -10.44 -19.34
C ALA A 249 8.81 -9.99 -18.23
N HIS A 250 9.32 -10.93 -17.43
CA HIS A 250 10.25 -10.66 -16.34
C HIS A 250 11.69 -10.99 -16.77
N TYR A 251 12.57 -10.02 -16.60
CA TYR A 251 13.99 -10.07 -16.91
C TYR A 251 14.79 -9.79 -15.64
N ILE A 252 15.91 -10.48 -15.44
CA ILE A 252 16.81 -10.23 -14.32
C ILE A 252 18.12 -9.69 -14.87
N PHE A 253 18.30 -8.38 -14.77
CA PHE A 253 19.55 -7.73 -15.14
C PHE A 253 20.52 -7.84 -13.99
N ARG A 254 21.72 -8.29 -14.30
CA ARG A 254 22.84 -8.39 -13.38
C ARG A 254 23.69 -7.15 -13.56
N GLY A 255 23.91 -6.41 -12.48
CA GLY A 255 24.74 -5.22 -12.53
C GLY A 255 26.15 -5.58 -12.98
N GLN A 256 26.73 -4.67 -13.77
CA GLN A 256 28.11 -4.74 -14.22
C GLN A 256 28.98 -3.86 -13.32
N PRO A 257 30.30 -4.12 -13.22
CA PRO A 257 31.21 -3.21 -12.52
C PRO A 257 30.99 -1.80 -13.04
N ALA A 258 30.91 -0.83 -12.11
CA ALA A 258 30.76 0.56 -12.47
C ALA A 258 31.76 0.85 -13.58
N ARG A 259 31.26 1.34 -14.73
CA ARG A 259 32.17 1.84 -15.75
C ARG A 259 32.98 2.88 -15.00
N THR A 260 34.29 2.66 -14.87
CA THR A 260 35.17 3.75 -14.50
C THR A 260 34.89 4.76 -15.57
N SER A 261 34.05 5.74 -15.25
CA SER A 261 33.77 6.83 -16.12
C SER A 261 35.12 7.51 -16.21
N SER A 262 35.94 7.07 -17.17
CA SER A 262 36.41 8.02 -18.13
C SER A 262 35.13 8.66 -18.69
N ILE A 263 34.58 9.59 -17.92
CA ILE A 263 34.39 10.92 -18.44
C ILE A 263 35.77 11.24 -19.03
N ALA A 264 36.00 10.71 -20.24
CA ALA A 264 36.90 11.33 -21.15
C ALA A 264 36.31 12.72 -21.17
N THR A 265 37.00 13.66 -20.52
CA THR A 265 36.98 15.04 -20.95
C THR A 265 36.82 14.96 -22.46
N PRO A 266 35.69 15.42 -23.02
CA PRO A 266 35.40 15.23 -24.43
C PRO A 266 36.70 15.54 -25.18
N PRO A 267 37.24 14.59 -25.98
CA PRO A 267 38.55 14.76 -26.57
C PRO A 267 38.57 16.16 -27.18
N PRO A 268 39.53 17.03 -26.81
CA PRO A 268 39.56 18.41 -27.29
C PRO A 268 39.36 18.32 -28.79
N ALA A 269 38.28 18.94 -29.28
CA ALA A 269 37.73 18.74 -30.61
C ALA A 269 38.88 18.50 -31.59
N THR A 270 39.06 17.23 -31.97
CA THR A 270 40.19 16.85 -32.81
C THR A 270 39.90 17.49 -34.15
N ARG A 271 40.54 18.64 -34.40
CA ARG A 271 40.47 19.39 -35.64
C ARG A 271 40.56 18.37 -36.77
N VAL A 272 39.45 18.21 -37.49
CA VAL A 272 39.40 17.45 -38.73
C VAL A 272 40.48 18.05 -39.63
N PRO A 273 41.48 17.28 -40.09
CA PRO A 273 42.45 17.79 -41.04
C PRO A 273 41.71 18.16 -42.32
N SER A 274 41.70 19.46 -42.60
CA SER A 274 41.13 20.04 -43.81
C SER A 274 41.71 19.36 -45.06
N PRO A 275 40.89 19.04 -46.07
CA PRO A 275 41.36 18.46 -47.32
C PRO A 275 42.34 19.42 -48.04
N PRO A 276 43.27 18.88 -48.86
CA PRO A 276 44.28 19.67 -49.56
C PRO A 276 43.66 20.73 -50.46
N ALA A 277 44.16 21.95 -50.29
CA ALA A 277 43.66 23.18 -50.87
C ALA A 277 43.54 23.14 -52.40
N SER A 278 42.33 23.40 -52.90
CA SER A 278 42.16 24.04 -54.20
C SER A 278 42.60 25.49 -54.09
N PRO A 279 43.27 26.06 -55.12
CA PRO A 279 43.71 27.45 -55.13
C PRO A 279 42.49 28.35 -55.29
N VAL A 280 41.93 28.81 -54.17
CA VAL A 280 40.90 29.83 -54.14
C VAL A 280 41.53 31.11 -53.61
N SER A 281 41.49 32.08 -54.51
CA SER A 281 41.69 33.52 -54.35
C SER A 281 41.62 34.04 -52.92
N ILE A 282 42.73 34.66 -52.54
CA ILE A 282 42.86 35.70 -51.53
C ILE A 282 41.72 36.70 -51.73
N ASP A 283 40.76 36.71 -50.81
CA ASP A 283 39.97 37.90 -50.54
C ASP A 283 39.65 37.95 -49.04
N SER A 284 40.24 38.98 -48.44
CA SER A 284 39.91 39.72 -47.22
C SER A 284 39.47 38.96 -45.96
N ASP A 285 40.32 39.09 -44.95
CA ASP A 285 40.04 38.96 -43.52
C ASP A 285 38.74 39.69 -43.13
N ASP A 286 37.81 38.98 -42.48
CA ASP A 286 36.71 39.57 -41.72
C ASP A 286 36.47 38.76 -40.42
N GLU A 287 37.33 39.00 -39.45
CA GLU A 287 37.27 38.51 -38.06
C GLU A 287 36.23 39.32 -37.25
N SER A 288 34.96 39.31 -37.66
CA SER A 288 33.89 40.07 -36.97
C SER A 288 32.71 39.24 -36.47
N SER A 289 32.76 37.91 -36.58
CA SER A 289 31.60 37.04 -36.30
C SER A 289 31.50 36.47 -34.88
N ASP A 290 32.44 36.75 -33.96
CA ASP A 290 32.44 36.16 -32.61
C ASP A 290 31.60 36.95 -31.57
N LEU A 291 31.32 38.23 -31.82
CA LEU A 291 30.54 39.07 -30.88
C LEU A 291 29.03 38.73 -30.88
N SER A 292 28.54 38.01 -31.90
CA SER A 292 27.13 37.63 -32.02
C SER A 292 26.73 36.52 -31.06
N GLN A 293 27.66 35.61 -30.69
CA GLN A 293 27.33 34.49 -29.80
C GLN A 293 27.32 34.94 -28.33
N ASP A 294 28.21 35.86 -27.96
CA ASP A 294 28.24 36.44 -26.62
C ASP A 294 26.95 37.23 -26.32
N ALA A 295 26.41 37.95 -27.30
CA ALA A 295 25.15 38.67 -27.15
C ALA A 295 23.95 37.72 -26.90
N ALA A 296 23.91 36.57 -27.59
CA ALA A 296 22.86 35.58 -27.39
C ALA A 296 22.97 34.89 -26.03
N LEU A 297 24.18 34.61 -25.56
CA LEU A 297 24.42 34.02 -24.24
C LEU A 297 24.02 34.98 -23.11
N LEU A 298 24.38 36.27 -23.22
CA LEU A 298 23.96 37.31 -22.28
C LEU A 298 22.43 37.46 -22.22
N ALA A 299 21.75 37.42 -23.37
CA ALA A 299 20.29 37.46 -23.43
C ALA A 299 19.65 36.22 -22.76
N ALA A 300 20.23 35.04 -22.92
CA ALA A 300 19.75 33.82 -22.28
C ALA A 300 19.91 33.88 -20.75
N ILE A 301 21.05 34.37 -20.25
CA ILE A 301 21.29 34.55 -18.81
C ILE A 301 20.29 35.55 -18.21
N GLN A 302 20.03 36.67 -18.89
CA GLN A 302 19.02 37.64 -18.46
C GLN A 302 17.61 37.04 -18.44
N ARG A 303 17.29 36.17 -19.42
CA ARG A 303 15.99 35.51 -19.47
C ARG A 303 15.81 34.52 -18.32
N ILE A 304 16.85 33.76 -17.96
CA ILE A 304 16.81 32.84 -16.81
C ILE A 304 16.59 33.62 -15.52
N ALA A 305 17.37 34.69 -15.28
CA ALA A 305 17.21 35.53 -14.09
C ALA A 305 15.80 36.15 -14.00
N SER A 306 15.22 36.56 -15.12
CA SER A 306 13.85 37.06 -15.18
C SER A 306 12.80 35.99 -14.84
N LEU A 307 12.99 34.75 -15.30
CA LEU A 307 12.06 33.65 -15.00
C LEU A 307 12.17 33.21 -13.54
N GLU A 308 13.37 33.21 -12.97
CA GLU A 308 13.58 32.92 -11.54
C GLU A 308 12.90 33.96 -10.65
N ALA A 309 12.98 35.25 -11.02
CA ALA A 309 12.27 36.31 -10.31
C ALA A 309 10.74 36.18 -10.42
N GLU A 310 10.22 35.81 -11.60
CA GLU A 310 8.79 35.55 -11.80
C GLU A 310 8.30 34.36 -10.98
N LEU A 311 9.09 33.29 -10.92
CA LEU A 311 8.76 32.09 -10.14
C LEU A 311 8.74 32.41 -8.63
N ALA A 312 9.74 33.15 -8.14
CA ALA A 312 9.78 33.61 -6.75
C ALA A 312 8.56 34.48 -6.39
N ALA A 313 8.18 35.43 -7.25
CA ALA A 313 6.99 36.27 -7.04
C ALA A 313 5.70 35.44 -7.02
N ARG A 314 5.61 34.39 -7.85
CA ARG A 314 4.44 33.50 -7.89
C ARG A 314 4.35 32.61 -6.64
N GLU A 315 5.47 32.14 -6.12
CA GLU A 315 5.52 31.41 -4.85
C GLU A 315 5.10 32.28 -3.68
N GLU A 316 5.56 33.54 -3.62
CA GLU A 316 5.16 34.49 -2.58
C GLU A 316 3.65 34.77 -2.61
N ALA A 317 3.08 35.00 -3.81
CA ALA A 317 1.63 35.19 -3.97
C ALA A 317 0.82 33.95 -3.53
N TYR A 318 1.33 32.73 -3.79
CA TYR A 318 0.70 31.50 -3.35
C TYR A 318 0.72 31.35 -1.82
N ILE A 319 1.84 31.72 -1.18
CA ILE A 319 1.96 31.72 0.29
C ILE A 319 0.98 32.72 0.91
N GLU A 320 0.84 33.91 0.32
CA GLU A 320 -0.12 34.93 0.77
C GLU A 320 -1.56 34.43 0.68
N GLN A 321 -1.97 33.89 -0.48
CA GLN A 321 -3.30 33.31 -0.68
C GLN A 321 -3.61 32.16 0.30
N HIS A 322 -2.61 31.33 0.59
CA HIS A 322 -2.75 30.23 1.55
C HIS A 322 -2.90 30.76 3.00
N ASN A 323 -2.19 31.84 3.36
CA ASN A 323 -2.32 32.47 4.66
C ASN A 323 -3.68 33.15 4.85
N GLU A 324 -4.21 33.82 3.82
CA GLU A 324 -5.57 34.38 3.82
C GLU A 324 -6.62 33.28 4.03
N SER A 325 -6.49 32.17 3.30
CA SER A 325 -7.39 31.02 3.44
C SER A 325 -7.36 30.42 4.86
N ARG A 326 -6.18 30.35 5.48
CA ARG A 326 -6.03 29.90 6.87
C ARG A 326 -6.66 30.87 7.87
N ALA A 327 -6.50 32.18 7.67
CA ALA A 327 -7.13 33.20 8.52
C ALA A 327 -8.66 33.12 8.45
N TYR A 328 -9.21 32.93 7.25
CA TYR A 328 -10.65 32.75 7.04
C TYR A 328 -11.20 31.51 7.75
N ILE A 329 -10.49 30.37 7.66
CA ILE A 329 -10.89 29.15 8.38
C ILE A 329 -10.86 29.36 9.90
N ALA A 330 -9.85 30.06 10.42
CA ALA A 330 -9.74 30.35 11.85
C ALA A 330 -10.89 31.25 12.35
N ASP A 331 -11.28 32.25 11.56
CA ASP A 331 -12.42 33.11 11.88
C ASP A 331 -13.75 32.33 11.91
N LEU A 332 -13.99 31.48 10.90
CA LEU A 332 -15.16 30.59 10.89
C LEU A 332 -15.21 29.67 12.11
N GLN A 333 -14.07 29.13 12.55
CA GLN A 333 -13.98 28.32 13.76
C GLN A 333 -14.29 29.12 15.03
N ALA A 334 -13.83 30.38 15.11
CA ALA A 334 -14.15 31.27 16.22
C ALA A 334 -15.65 31.60 16.27
N GLN A 335 -16.27 31.89 15.13
CA GLN A 335 -17.71 32.14 15.04
C GLN A 335 -18.54 30.92 15.47
N LEU A 336 -18.15 29.72 15.04
CA LEU A 336 -18.80 28.47 15.46
C LEU A 336 -18.71 28.25 16.97
N SER A 337 -17.55 28.56 17.58
CA SER A 337 -17.37 28.48 19.04
C SER A 337 -18.30 29.45 19.79
N ILE A 338 -18.43 30.70 19.32
CA ILE A 338 -19.34 31.68 19.92
C ILE A 338 -20.79 31.20 19.83
N ALA A 339 -21.22 30.70 18.66
CA ALA A 339 -22.57 30.17 18.47
C ALA A 339 -22.86 28.99 19.40
N GLN A 340 -21.92 28.05 19.55
CA GLN A 340 -22.04 26.92 20.47
C GLN A 340 -22.18 27.38 21.93
N ASN A 341 -21.39 28.36 22.37
CA ASN A 341 -21.47 28.89 23.72
C ASN A 341 -22.81 29.61 23.98
N ALA A 342 -23.36 30.32 22.99
CA ALA A 342 -24.68 30.95 23.08
C ALA A 342 -25.81 29.92 23.23
N LEU A 343 -25.74 28.79 22.52
CA LEU A 343 -26.70 27.69 22.65
C LEU A 343 -26.68 27.05 24.05
N THR A 344 -25.49 26.88 24.63
CA THR A 344 -25.34 26.25 25.96
C THR A 344 -25.68 27.16 27.14
N SER A 345 -25.80 28.48 26.93
CA SER A 345 -26.07 29.46 27.99
C SER A 345 -27.56 29.80 28.17
N SER A 346 -28.47 29.11 27.45
CA SER A 346 -29.91 29.30 27.66
C SER A 346 -30.35 28.80 29.06
N PRO A 347 -31.11 29.61 29.82
CA PRO A 347 -31.52 29.23 31.17
C PRO A 347 -32.42 27.98 31.15
N PRO A 348 -32.33 27.12 32.17
CA PRO A 348 -33.09 25.88 32.20
C PRO A 348 -34.59 26.17 32.21
N VAL A 349 -35.27 25.78 31.14
CA VAL A 349 -36.73 25.85 31.02
C VAL A 349 -37.34 24.89 32.05
N SER A 350 -38.12 25.45 32.98
CA SER A 350 -38.82 24.72 34.05
C SER A 350 -39.78 23.69 33.46
N ARG A 351 -39.50 22.40 33.67
CA ARG A 351 -40.27 21.28 33.13
C ARG A 351 -41.50 21.00 34.01
N PHE A 352 -42.69 21.10 33.42
CA PHE A 352 -43.92 20.56 34.00
C PHE A 352 -43.97 19.03 33.88
N PRO A 353 -44.60 18.30 34.83
CA PRO A 353 -44.62 16.85 34.83
C PRO A 353 -45.76 16.29 33.96
N PHE A 354 -45.41 15.54 32.92
CA PHE A 354 -46.35 14.71 32.17
C PHE A 354 -46.19 13.24 32.60
N ARG A 355 -47.31 12.58 32.92
CA ARG A 355 -47.40 11.22 33.44
C ARG A 355 -48.00 10.31 32.35
N PRO A 356 -47.33 9.24 31.89
CA PRO A 356 -47.88 8.35 30.87
C PRO A 356 -48.71 7.20 31.49
N PRO A 357 -49.69 6.63 30.75
CA PRO A 357 -50.59 5.59 31.25
C PRO A 357 -50.02 4.17 31.05
N THR A 358 -50.29 3.30 32.03
CA THR A 358 -49.90 1.89 32.06
C THR A 358 -51.00 1.00 31.46
N TYR A 359 -50.64 0.14 30.50
CA TYR A 359 -51.44 -1.02 30.11
C TYR A 359 -50.79 -2.32 30.59
N SER A 360 -51.62 -3.20 31.16
CA SER A 360 -51.26 -4.49 31.74
C SER A 360 -51.67 -5.61 30.79
N VAL A 361 -50.73 -6.47 30.40
CA VAL A 361 -50.99 -7.71 29.65
C VAL A 361 -50.31 -8.86 30.37
N SER A 362 -51.12 -9.85 30.73
CA SER A 362 -50.77 -11.09 31.45
C SER A 362 -50.24 -12.15 30.49
N GLN A 363 -49.16 -12.84 30.87
CA GLN A 363 -48.77 -14.14 30.30
C GLN A 363 -48.45 -15.17 31.41
N PRO A 364 -48.72 -16.47 31.16
CA PRO A 364 -48.55 -17.54 32.15
C PRO A 364 -47.18 -18.22 32.10
N ALA A 365 -46.91 -18.95 33.18
CA ALA A 365 -45.62 -19.49 33.63
C ALA A 365 -45.17 -20.80 32.96
N THR A 366 -43.85 -21.00 32.86
CA THR A 366 -43.14 -22.31 32.94
C THR A 366 -41.60 -22.10 33.09
N PRO A 367 -40.76 -23.11 33.41
CA PRO A 367 -40.12 -23.19 34.73
C PRO A 367 -38.57 -23.16 34.75
N THR A 368 -38.10 -23.13 36.00
CA THR A 368 -36.79 -23.09 36.67
C THR A 368 -35.60 -23.91 36.12
N ARG A 369 -34.40 -23.27 36.04
CA ARG A 369 -33.03 -23.61 36.59
C ARG A 369 -31.88 -23.22 35.63
N PRO A 370 -30.59 -23.16 36.07
CA PRO A 370 -29.98 -22.70 37.33
C PRO A 370 -28.96 -21.54 37.13
N ARG A 371 -28.62 -20.88 38.25
CA ARG A 371 -27.61 -19.81 38.38
C ARG A 371 -26.17 -20.29 38.13
N LEU A 372 -25.39 -19.44 37.45
CA LEU A 372 -23.92 -19.39 37.49
C LEU A 372 -23.45 -17.95 37.81
N PRO A 373 -22.22 -17.78 38.36
CA PRO A 373 -21.87 -16.66 39.21
C PRO A 373 -21.43 -15.39 38.47
N ALA A 374 -21.55 -14.28 39.19
CA ALA A 374 -21.21 -12.93 38.79
C ALA A 374 -19.75 -12.80 38.30
N SER A 375 -19.61 -12.24 37.10
CA SER A 375 -18.34 -11.70 36.61
C SER A 375 -18.39 -10.16 36.64
N ARG A 376 -17.35 -9.61 37.27
CA ARG A 376 -17.05 -8.20 37.51
C ARG A 376 -17.21 -7.33 36.27
N GLY A 377 -17.77 -6.15 36.50
CA GLY A 377 -17.91 -5.10 35.51
C GLY A 377 -16.57 -4.64 34.93
N THR A 378 -16.55 -4.53 33.61
CA THR A 378 -15.67 -3.63 32.87
C THR A 378 -16.55 -2.55 32.25
N SER A 379 -16.15 -1.30 32.49
CA SER A 379 -16.81 -0.07 32.07
C SER A 379 -17.26 -0.09 30.61
N PRO A 380 -18.43 0.48 30.28
CA PRO A 380 -18.80 0.72 28.90
C PRO A 380 -17.85 1.77 28.33
N SER A 381 -16.99 1.35 27.40
CA SER A 381 -16.45 2.27 26.40
C SER A 381 -17.64 2.87 25.66
N LYS A 382 -17.62 4.18 25.40
CA LYS A 382 -18.70 4.95 24.75
C LYS A 382 -19.13 4.25 23.45
N THR A 383 -20.12 3.36 23.55
CA THR A 383 -20.80 2.79 22.41
C THR A 383 -21.45 3.95 21.69
N GLN A 384 -20.97 4.21 20.47
CA GLN A 384 -21.52 5.20 19.56
C GLN A 384 -23.04 5.02 19.55
N ALA A 385 -23.78 6.06 19.92
CA ALA A 385 -25.23 6.02 19.91
C ALA A 385 -25.66 5.64 18.49
N ALA A 386 -26.41 4.53 18.38
CA ALA A 386 -27.07 4.18 17.14
C ALA A 386 -28.02 5.34 16.78
N LEU A 387 -28.23 5.57 15.48
CA LEU A 387 -29.25 6.48 14.95
C LEU A 387 -30.51 5.61 14.71
N PRO A 388 -31.35 5.37 15.74
CA PRO A 388 -32.37 4.32 15.68
C PRO A 388 -33.43 4.60 14.61
N THR A 389 -33.76 5.88 14.40
CA THR A 389 -34.80 6.28 13.44
C THR A 389 -34.31 6.12 12.01
N THR A 390 -33.07 6.56 11.75
CA THR A 390 -32.39 6.44 10.44
C THR A 390 -32.19 4.97 10.05
N VAL A 391 -31.80 4.12 11.01
CA VAL A 391 -31.61 2.68 10.73
C VAL A 391 -32.95 1.99 10.42
N ALA A 392 -34.00 2.27 11.19
CA ALA A 392 -35.33 1.71 10.93
C ALA A 392 -35.87 2.12 9.55
N PHE A 393 -35.71 3.40 9.17
CA PHE A 393 -36.12 3.90 7.86
C PHE A 393 -35.37 3.22 6.71
N LEU A 394 -34.05 3.05 6.84
CA LEU A 394 -33.25 2.35 5.82
C LEU A 394 -33.63 0.87 5.70
N GLU A 395 -34.02 0.20 6.79
CA GLU A 395 -34.49 -1.19 6.74
C GLU A 395 -35.87 -1.31 6.08
N GLU A 396 -36.81 -0.42 6.40
CA GLU A 396 -38.15 -0.37 5.80
C GLU A 396 -38.12 -0.22 4.27
N HIS A 397 -37.22 0.62 3.77
CA HIS A 397 -37.04 0.87 2.33
C HIS A 397 -36.07 -0.09 1.63
N GLN A 398 -35.65 -1.19 2.27
CA GLN A 398 -34.68 -2.17 1.72
C GLN A 398 -33.32 -1.55 1.35
N LEU A 399 -32.95 -0.45 2.00
CA LEU A 399 -31.69 0.29 1.83
C LEU A 399 -30.63 -0.08 2.88
N GLY A 400 -30.76 -1.24 3.54
CA GLY A 400 -29.86 -1.68 4.61
C GLY A 400 -28.37 -1.71 4.22
N LYS A 401 -28.05 -1.88 2.93
CA LYS A 401 -26.67 -1.80 2.42
C LYS A 401 -26.03 -0.41 2.58
N PHE A 402 -26.82 0.64 2.73
CA PHE A 402 -26.36 2.02 2.87
C PHE A 402 -26.18 2.48 4.32
N ILE A 403 -26.52 1.66 5.32
CA ILE A 403 -26.47 2.05 6.75
C ILE A 403 -25.11 2.63 7.15
N ILE A 404 -24.00 2.01 6.73
CA ILE A 404 -22.65 2.48 7.07
C ILE A 404 -22.34 3.81 6.37
N ALA A 405 -22.73 3.94 5.10
CA ALA A 405 -22.48 5.15 4.32
C ALA A 405 -23.29 6.33 4.87
N VAL A 406 -24.58 6.13 5.16
CA VAL A 406 -25.44 7.16 5.77
C VAL A 406 -24.92 7.56 7.14
N GLN A 407 -24.50 6.61 7.98
CA GLN A 407 -23.87 6.92 9.28
C GLN A 407 -22.57 7.72 9.12
N ALA A 408 -21.77 7.44 8.09
CA ALA A 408 -20.58 8.23 7.79
C ALA A 408 -20.94 9.65 7.33
N THR A 409 -21.96 9.79 6.48
CA THR A 409 -22.48 11.10 6.03
C THR A 409 -22.97 11.94 7.20
N VAL A 410 -23.79 11.38 8.12
CA VAL A 410 -24.25 12.07 9.33
C VAL A 410 -23.08 12.57 10.18
N ARG A 411 -21.99 11.80 10.27
CA ARG A 411 -20.83 12.11 11.13
C ARG A 411 -19.84 13.10 10.53
N HIS A 412 -19.67 13.06 9.22
CA HIS A 412 -18.53 13.70 8.56
C HIS A 412 -18.93 14.77 7.55
N VAL A 413 -20.20 14.85 7.19
CA VAL A 413 -20.72 15.81 6.21
C VAL A 413 -21.63 16.79 6.92
N SER A 414 -21.52 18.08 6.59
CA SER A 414 -22.41 19.10 7.14
C SER A 414 -23.85 18.88 6.69
N PRO A 415 -24.88 19.18 7.52
CA PRO A 415 -26.29 18.98 7.16
C PRO A 415 -26.69 19.59 5.82
N ALA A 416 -26.13 20.75 5.47
CA ALA A 416 -26.39 21.44 4.20
C ALA A 416 -25.93 20.65 2.95
N LYS A 417 -25.07 19.64 3.12
CA LYS A 417 -24.52 18.82 2.03
C LYS A 417 -25.04 17.38 2.02
N TRP A 418 -25.86 16.97 3.00
CA TRP A 418 -26.35 15.59 3.05
C TRP A 418 -27.13 15.18 1.81
N TYR A 419 -27.97 16.08 1.27
CA TYR A 419 -28.77 15.78 0.09
C TYR A 419 -27.89 15.35 -1.10
N GLU A 420 -26.83 16.10 -1.41
CA GLU A 420 -25.95 15.80 -2.54
C GLU A 420 -25.15 14.51 -2.32
N GLU A 421 -24.62 14.30 -1.11
CA GLU A 421 -23.85 13.08 -0.78
C GLU A 421 -24.72 11.82 -0.84
N LEU A 422 -25.96 11.87 -0.35
CA LEU A 422 -26.90 10.75 -0.42
C LEU A 422 -27.36 10.48 -1.86
N ARG A 423 -27.45 11.52 -2.70
CA ARG A 423 -27.76 11.37 -4.13
C ARG A 423 -26.63 10.65 -4.87
N ILE A 424 -25.37 10.94 -4.54
CA ILE A 424 -24.19 10.26 -5.11
C ILE A 424 -24.19 8.76 -4.77
N LEU A 425 -24.73 8.37 -3.60
CA LEU A 425 -24.89 6.97 -3.21
C LEU A 425 -25.97 6.23 -4.02
N GLY A 426 -26.72 6.92 -4.89
CA GLY A 426 -27.75 6.32 -5.73
C GLY A 426 -29.04 6.01 -4.98
N ILE A 427 -29.34 6.77 -3.90
CA ILE A 427 -30.63 6.71 -3.22
C ILE A 427 -31.65 7.50 -4.04
N GLU A 428 -32.82 6.92 -4.30
CA GLU A 428 -33.88 7.55 -5.08
C GLU A 428 -34.40 8.83 -4.43
N GLU A 429 -34.69 9.84 -5.24
CA GLU A 429 -35.06 11.19 -4.78
C GLU A 429 -36.34 11.19 -3.92
N GLU A 430 -37.28 10.30 -4.23
CA GLU A 430 -38.54 10.12 -3.49
C GLU A 430 -38.32 9.64 -2.04
N ILE A 431 -37.24 8.89 -1.79
CA ILE A 431 -36.89 8.33 -0.48
C ILE A 431 -36.01 9.31 0.32
N LEU A 432 -35.29 10.18 -0.39
CA LEU A 432 -34.24 11.03 0.16
C LEU A 432 -34.79 12.08 1.15
N SER A 433 -35.98 12.63 0.89
CA SER A 433 -36.63 13.57 1.83
C SER A 433 -36.93 12.92 3.18
N GLY A 434 -37.53 11.71 3.18
CA GLY A 434 -37.84 11.00 4.43
C GLY A 434 -36.61 10.55 5.19
N LEU A 435 -35.53 10.20 4.47
CA LEU A 435 -34.25 9.86 5.08
C LEU A 435 -33.60 11.07 5.76
N LEU A 436 -33.65 12.25 5.14
CA LEU A 436 -33.13 13.49 5.72
C LEU A 436 -33.89 13.90 6.99
N ASP A 437 -35.21 13.70 7.03
CA ASP A 437 -36.01 13.94 8.22
C ASP A 437 -35.59 13.00 9.37
N CYS A 438 -35.41 11.70 9.09
CA CYS A 438 -34.95 10.73 10.08
C CYS A 438 -33.54 11.05 10.61
N MET A 439 -32.62 11.45 9.73
CA MET A 439 -31.28 11.89 10.11
C MET A 439 -31.29 13.16 10.97
N THR A 440 -32.21 14.08 10.68
CA THR A 440 -32.39 15.31 11.46
C THR A 440 -32.98 15.01 12.83
N ILE A 441 -33.95 14.08 12.92
CA ILE A 441 -34.54 13.62 14.18
C ILE A 441 -33.49 12.97 15.08
N ASP A 442 -32.63 12.12 14.54
CA ASP A 442 -31.60 11.43 15.34
C ASP A 442 -30.45 12.36 15.80
N LEU A 443 -30.36 13.59 15.26
CA LEU A 443 -29.39 14.61 15.67
C LEU A 443 -29.91 15.61 16.69
N GLN A 444 -31.23 15.70 16.87
CA GLN A 444 -31.88 16.49 17.91
C GLN A 444 -31.92 15.72 19.24
#